data_AF-A0A969HPU3-F1
#
_entry.id   AF-A0A969HPU3-F1
#
_cell.length_a   1.000
_cell.length_b   1.000
_cell.length_c   1.000
_cell.angle_alpha   90.00
_cell.angle_beta   90.00
_cell.angle_gamma   90.00
#
_symmetry.space_group_name_H-M   'P 1'
#
loop_
_entity.id
_entity.type
_entity.pdbx_description
1 polymer ?
#
loop_
_entity_poly.entity_id
_entity_poly.type
_entity_poly.pdbx_seq_one_letter_code
_entity_poly.pdbx_strand_id
1 'polypeptide(L)'
;PIGIQDFEELRTNDYLYVDKTQHIERLLRGKYYFLSRPRRFGKSLLLSTLRELFLGKKELFKGLWIEDKIDWQPYPVIHLSFGKSDFKEIGVVQAITSRLEDVAQQYRVQLRGSDMANQFESLIEALAQEGQVVILIDEYDKPIIEYLGKEEIPQALKNRDLLKSFYSVLKDLDRQIRLLFITGVSKFSKVSIFSDLNNLADISMHPAYATLAGYTQAELEHYFVDYFSEIVRKQKVAREALLRDVQAWYDGYDFVGESPEKLYNPFSVLNYMDSGKLSNYWFSTGTPTFLTKQLKAQQIYDIKNVIADESSLGKSEIENLDIITLLFQTGYLTLQEKIEHDVFTLGYPNQEVRNSMFRFLLAEYAYDNTRESSAVVVKLKMAFGQNDLEAVFQCLNALLAKIPYDIFEDHLESYYQSVIFLTFSLLGYYTQAEVHTSKGRIDAVVETADHIFILEFKVNDTAAKALAQIKDRQYYQKYLDQGKPIYLIGVACHQKALNEYLVEELAA
;
A
#
# COMPACT_ATOMS: atom_id res chain seq x y z
N PRO A 1 9.21 -15.02 -11.28
CA PRO A 1 8.11 -15.81 -10.66
C PRO A 1 6.97 -14.92 -10.12
N ILE A 2 6.26 -14.23 -11.02
CA ILE A 2 5.14 -13.35 -10.62
C ILE A 2 3.97 -14.22 -10.15
N GLY A 3 3.49 -13.96 -8.93
CA GLY A 3 2.31 -14.63 -8.37
C GLY A 3 2.56 -16.00 -7.73
N ILE A 4 3.76 -16.56 -7.86
CA ILE A 4 4.14 -17.80 -7.17
C ILE A 4 4.40 -17.48 -5.70
N GLN A 5 3.70 -18.17 -4.80
CA GLN A 5 3.84 -18.03 -3.34
C GLN A 5 4.32 -19.33 -2.68
N ASP A 6 4.44 -20.41 -3.46
CA ASP A 6 4.91 -21.70 -2.98
C ASP A 6 6.43 -21.78 -3.10
N PHE A 7 7.10 -21.95 -1.96
CA PHE A 7 8.56 -22.02 -1.89
C PHE A 7 9.10 -23.27 -2.57
N GLU A 8 8.44 -24.42 -2.40
CA GLU A 8 8.87 -25.66 -3.06
C GLU A 8 8.81 -25.55 -4.59
N GLU A 9 7.75 -24.95 -5.13
CA GLU A 9 7.62 -24.63 -6.55
C GLU A 9 8.75 -23.70 -7.04
N LEU A 10 9.09 -22.65 -6.26
CA LEU A 10 10.19 -21.75 -6.60
C LEU A 10 11.52 -22.49 -6.70
N ARG A 11 11.83 -23.33 -5.72
CA ARG A 11 13.12 -24.02 -5.64
C ARG A 11 13.22 -25.16 -6.65
N THR A 12 12.14 -25.92 -6.86
CA THR A 12 12.12 -27.08 -7.76
C THR A 12 12.21 -26.67 -9.23
N ASN A 13 11.61 -25.52 -9.59
CA ASN A 13 11.60 -25.02 -10.97
C ASN A 13 12.71 -23.99 -11.25
N ASP A 14 13.69 -23.86 -10.35
CA ASP A 14 14.83 -22.94 -10.47
C ASP A 14 14.41 -21.47 -10.75
N TYR A 15 13.32 -21.05 -10.11
CA TYR A 15 12.90 -19.66 -10.16
C TYR A 15 13.74 -18.79 -9.24
N LEU A 16 13.91 -17.51 -9.62
CA LEU A 16 14.57 -16.52 -8.80
C LEU A 16 13.95 -16.44 -7.38
N TYR A 17 14.79 -16.62 -6.37
CA TYR A 17 14.42 -16.49 -4.96
C TYR A 17 15.43 -15.58 -4.25
N VAL A 18 14.94 -14.52 -3.61
CA VAL A 18 15.75 -13.63 -2.77
C VAL A 18 15.84 -14.25 -1.38
N ASP A 19 17.04 -14.58 -0.94
CA ASP A 19 17.25 -15.33 0.29
C ASP A 19 17.01 -14.47 1.54
N LYS A 20 15.93 -14.78 2.27
CA LYS A 20 15.56 -14.17 3.56
C LYS A 20 15.83 -15.06 4.75
N THR A 21 16.47 -16.21 4.55
CA THR A 21 16.56 -17.27 5.56
C THR A 21 17.43 -16.91 6.77
N GLN A 22 18.30 -15.90 6.63
CA GLN A 22 18.99 -15.29 7.78
C GLN A 22 18.02 -14.68 8.81
N HIS A 23 16.94 -14.05 8.35
CA HIS A 23 15.92 -13.52 9.27
C HIS A 23 15.08 -14.65 9.88
N ILE A 24 14.89 -15.75 9.14
CA ILE A 24 14.16 -16.92 9.63
C ILE A 24 14.88 -17.57 10.81
N GLU A 25 16.21 -17.69 10.79
CA GLU A 25 16.97 -18.23 11.93
C GLU A 25 16.71 -17.46 13.24
N ARG A 26 16.51 -16.15 13.16
CA ARG A 26 16.12 -15.33 14.32
C ARG A 26 14.73 -15.69 14.85
N LEU A 27 13.77 -15.96 13.95
CA LEU A 27 12.42 -16.40 14.32
C LEU A 27 12.43 -17.74 15.05
N LEU A 28 13.43 -18.61 14.79
CA LEU A 28 13.50 -19.92 15.45
C LEU A 28 13.81 -19.84 16.95
N ARG A 29 14.29 -18.68 17.44
CA ARG A 29 14.63 -18.40 18.84
C ARG A 29 13.42 -18.09 19.72
N GLY A 30 12.32 -17.66 19.11
CA GLY A 30 11.06 -17.44 19.80
C GLY A 30 9.99 -18.44 19.38
N LYS A 31 8.74 -18.09 19.68
CA LYS A 31 7.62 -19.04 19.59
C LYS A 31 6.34 -18.43 19.05
N TYR A 32 5.96 -17.23 19.48
CA TYR A 32 4.69 -16.61 19.10
C TYR A 32 4.96 -15.30 18.37
N TYR A 33 4.67 -15.25 17.07
CA TYR A 33 4.95 -14.10 16.23
C TYR A 33 3.72 -13.63 15.48
N PHE A 34 3.63 -12.31 15.35
CA PHE A 34 2.69 -11.62 14.50
C PHE A 34 3.44 -10.66 13.57
N LEU A 35 3.15 -10.75 12.27
CA LEU A 35 3.69 -9.85 11.25
C LEU A 35 2.56 -9.27 10.41
N SER A 36 2.37 -7.95 10.48
CA SER A 36 1.57 -7.20 9.52
C SER A 36 2.50 -6.55 8.50
N ARG A 37 2.22 -6.80 7.21
CA ARG A 37 2.80 -6.07 6.08
C ARG A 37 1.71 -5.84 5.04
N PRO A 38 1.86 -4.83 4.16
CA PRO A 38 0.92 -4.60 3.07
C PRO A 38 0.73 -5.83 2.17
N ARG A 39 -0.32 -5.80 1.33
CA ARG A 39 -0.55 -6.86 0.33
C ARG A 39 0.67 -7.01 -0.58
N ARG A 40 0.91 -8.25 -1.04
CA ARG A 40 1.96 -8.58 -2.02
C ARG A 40 3.41 -8.28 -1.56
N PHE A 41 3.66 -8.18 -0.25
CA PHE A 41 5.00 -8.03 0.32
C PHE A 41 5.79 -9.34 0.49
N GLY A 42 5.24 -10.49 0.10
CA GLY A 42 5.90 -11.79 0.24
C GLY A 42 5.60 -12.54 1.54
N LYS A 43 4.56 -12.13 2.31
CA LYS A 43 4.14 -12.79 3.55
C LYS A 43 3.80 -14.28 3.36
N SER A 44 2.99 -14.60 2.36
CA SER A 44 2.59 -15.98 2.04
C SER A 44 3.79 -16.83 1.60
N LEU A 45 4.74 -16.24 0.86
CA LEU A 45 5.99 -16.91 0.49
C LEU A 45 6.88 -17.17 1.71
N LEU A 46 6.94 -16.22 2.66
CA LEU A 46 7.63 -16.42 3.94
C LEU A 46 7.00 -17.58 4.72
N LEU A 47 5.67 -17.66 4.81
CA LEU A 47 4.98 -18.78 5.47
C LEU A 47 5.24 -20.11 4.75
N SER A 48 5.21 -20.15 3.43
CA SER A 48 5.57 -21.34 2.66
C SER A 48 7.02 -21.75 2.93
N THR A 49 7.95 -20.80 2.98
CA THR A 49 9.36 -21.06 3.34
C THR A 49 9.46 -21.65 4.76
N LEU A 50 8.75 -21.08 5.75
CA LEU A 50 8.71 -21.62 7.11
C LEU A 50 8.13 -23.04 7.13
N ARG A 51 7.03 -23.29 6.41
CA ARG A 51 6.41 -24.62 6.31
C ARG A 51 7.42 -25.66 5.82
N GLU A 52 8.07 -25.41 4.69
CA GLU A 52 9.01 -26.39 4.13
C GLU A 52 10.25 -26.59 5.02
N LEU A 53 10.69 -25.54 5.74
CA LEU A 53 11.75 -25.64 6.74
C LEU A 53 11.36 -26.58 7.88
N PHE A 54 10.17 -26.40 8.46
CA PHE A 54 9.70 -27.21 9.59
C PHE A 54 9.27 -28.62 9.18
N LEU A 55 8.95 -28.85 7.90
CA LEU A 55 8.79 -30.20 7.34
C LEU A 55 10.14 -30.92 7.14
N GLY A 56 11.28 -30.25 7.37
CA GLY A 56 12.60 -30.86 7.28
C GLY A 56 13.12 -31.04 5.85
N LYS A 57 12.55 -30.33 4.86
CA LYS A 57 12.90 -30.44 3.43
C LYS A 57 14.22 -29.76 3.06
N LYS A 58 15.33 -30.25 3.62
CA LYS A 58 16.69 -29.67 3.49
C LYS A 58 17.09 -29.40 2.05
N GLU A 59 16.72 -30.28 1.13
CA GLU A 59 17.04 -30.21 -0.30
C GLU A 59 16.57 -28.90 -0.96
N LEU A 60 15.46 -28.32 -0.51
CA LEU A 60 14.93 -27.05 -1.04
C LEU A 60 15.78 -25.85 -0.64
N PHE A 61 16.53 -25.96 0.47
CA PHE A 61 17.33 -24.88 1.05
C PHE A 61 18.80 -24.92 0.65
N LYS A 62 19.18 -25.82 -0.25
CA LYS A 62 20.55 -25.89 -0.76
C LYS A 62 20.98 -24.54 -1.36
N GLY A 63 22.14 -24.04 -0.92
CA GLY A 63 22.72 -22.76 -1.31
C GLY A 63 22.12 -21.54 -0.62
N LEU A 64 21.13 -21.71 0.27
CA LEU A 64 20.59 -20.62 1.08
C LEU A 64 21.36 -20.51 2.41
N TRP A 65 21.34 -19.32 3.01
CA TRP A 65 22.10 -18.99 4.21
C TRP A 65 21.83 -19.95 5.38
N ILE A 66 20.60 -20.46 5.50
CA ILE A 66 20.18 -21.33 6.62
C ILE A 66 20.61 -22.79 6.47
N GLU A 67 21.09 -23.23 5.31
CA GLU A 67 21.35 -24.65 4.98
C GLU A 67 22.12 -25.41 6.08
N ASP A 68 23.16 -24.78 6.62
CA ASP A 68 24.10 -25.31 7.61
C ASP A 68 23.95 -24.67 9.00
N LYS A 69 22.87 -23.93 9.24
CA LYS A 69 22.66 -23.15 10.48
C LYS A 69 21.70 -23.80 11.46
N ILE A 70 20.97 -24.83 11.04
CA ILE A 70 19.94 -25.48 11.83
C ILE A 70 20.03 -27.01 11.75
N ASP A 71 19.44 -27.65 12.75
CA ASP A 71 19.10 -29.07 12.69
C ASP A 71 17.78 -29.23 11.92
N TRP A 72 17.78 -30.11 10.93
CA TRP A 72 16.63 -30.37 10.04
C TRP A 72 15.61 -31.32 10.67
N GLN A 73 15.25 -31.06 11.94
CA GLN A 73 14.25 -31.83 12.65
C GLN A 73 12.85 -31.54 12.08
N PRO A 74 12.10 -32.55 11.62
CA PRO A 74 10.75 -32.36 11.13
C PRO A 74 9.75 -32.17 12.28
N TYR A 75 8.72 -31.36 12.03
CA TYR A 75 7.60 -31.09 12.93
C TYR A 75 6.28 -31.16 12.16
N PRO A 76 5.16 -31.57 12.80
CA PRO A 76 3.83 -31.38 12.24
C PRO A 76 3.56 -29.88 11.99
N VAL A 77 3.07 -29.54 10.81
CA VAL A 77 2.74 -28.16 10.41
C VAL A 77 1.26 -28.03 10.07
N ILE A 78 0.55 -27.17 10.79
CA ILE A 78 -0.78 -26.66 10.45
C ILE A 78 -0.60 -25.35 9.71
N HIS A 79 -0.97 -25.30 8.43
CA HIS A 79 -0.96 -24.07 7.63
C HIS A 79 -2.39 -23.70 7.21
N LEU A 80 -2.92 -22.62 7.78
CA LEU A 80 -4.25 -22.10 7.47
C LEU A 80 -4.10 -20.80 6.67
N SER A 81 -4.62 -20.78 5.44
CA SER A 81 -4.69 -19.56 4.64
C SER A 81 -6.15 -19.21 4.36
N PHE A 82 -6.54 -18.01 4.76
CA PHE A 82 -7.91 -17.51 4.57
C PHE A 82 -8.11 -16.79 3.23
N GLY A 83 -7.04 -16.57 2.46
CA GLY A 83 -7.09 -15.77 1.24
C GLY A 83 -7.95 -16.32 0.11
N LYS A 84 -8.25 -17.62 0.10
CA LYS A 84 -9.14 -18.24 -0.89
C LYS A 84 -10.59 -18.41 -0.41
N SER A 85 -10.89 -18.10 0.84
CA SER A 85 -12.24 -18.26 1.40
C SER A 85 -13.13 -17.08 1.04
N ASP A 86 -14.38 -17.35 0.64
CA ASP A 86 -15.41 -16.33 0.41
C ASP A 86 -16.23 -16.17 1.70
N PHE A 87 -15.84 -15.23 2.56
CA PHE A 87 -16.53 -15.06 3.83
C PHE A 87 -17.94 -14.51 3.65
N LYS A 88 -18.20 -13.78 2.55
CA LYS A 88 -19.52 -13.20 2.25
C LYS A 88 -20.55 -14.26 1.89
N GLU A 89 -20.14 -15.29 1.15
CA GLU A 89 -21.05 -16.36 0.73
C GLU A 89 -21.20 -17.45 1.81
N ILE A 90 -20.11 -18.01 2.31
CA ILE A 90 -20.15 -19.20 3.19
C ILE A 90 -20.06 -18.87 4.69
N GLY A 91 -19.63 -17.66 5.05
CA GLY A 91 -19.45 -17.25 6.44
C GLY A 91 -18.20 -17.81 7.12
N VAL A 92 -17.78 -17.14 8.21
CA VAL A 92 -16.50 -17.42 8.90
C VAL A 92 -16.42 -18.83 9.51
N VAL A 93 -17.51 -19.34 10.09
CA VAL A 93 -17.51 -20.65 10.75
C VAL A 93 -17.26 -21.77 9.74
N GLN A 94 -18.06 -21.80 8.67
CA GLN A 94 -17.91 -22.83 7.63
C GLN A 94 -16.56 -22.71 6.91
N ALA A 95 -16.14 -21.48 6.59
CA ALA A 95 -14.86 -21.24 5.95
C ALA A 95 -13.67 -21.75 6.76
N ILE A 96 -13.67 -21.57 8.08
CA ILE A 96 -12.58 -22.04 8.96
C ILE A 96 -12.68 -23.55 9.16
N THR A 97 -13.87 -24.09 9.45
CA THR A 97 -14.07 -25.53 9.62
C THR A 97 -13.60 -26.32 8.40
N SER A 98 -13.94 -25.89 7.18
CA SER A 98 -13.45 -26.56 5.97
C SER A 98 -11.91 -26.55 5.85
N ARG A 99 -11.23 -25.49 6.32
CA ARG A 99 -9.76 -25.44 6.32
C ARG A 99 -9.15 -26.36 7.38
N LEU A 100 -9.79 -26.48 8.54
CA LEU A 100 -9.38 -27.47 9.54
C LEU A 100 -9.54 -28.89 9.01
N GLU A 101 -10.64 -29.17 8.32
CA GLU A 101 -10.91 -30.47 7.68
C GLU A 101 -9.87 -30.80 6.60
N ASP A 102 -9.50 -29.82 5.76
CA ASP A 102 -8.43 -29.97 4.76
C ASP A 102 -7.11 -30.44 5.42
N VAL A 103 -6.71 -29.80 6.53
CA VAL A 103 -5.48 -30.15 7.26
C VAL A 103 -5.64 -31.50 7.96
N ALA A 104 -6.80 -31.76 8.58
CA ALA A 104 -7.07 -33.03 9.24
C ALA A 104 -6.99 -34.21 8.25
N GLN A 105 -7.48 -34.02 7.03
CA GLN A 105 -7.38 -35.00 5.95
C GLN A 105 -5.93 -35.24 5.52
N GLN A 106 -5.10 -34.19 5.44
CA GLN A 106 -3.67 -34.31 5.11
C GLN A 106 -2.93 -35.20 6.10
N TYR A 107 -3.21 -35.04 7.41
CA TYR A 107 -2.61 -35.85 8.47
C TYR A 107 -3.40 -37.13 8.81
N ARG A 108 -4.54 -37.37 8.13
CA ARG A 108 -5.42 -38.53 8.38
C ARG A 108 -5.91 -38.62 9.83
N VAL A 109 -6.19 -37.47 10.44
CA VAL A 109 -6.74 -37.37 11.79
C VAL A 109 -8.24 -37.02 11.74
N GLN A 110 -8.98 -37.40 12.77
CA GLN A 110 -10.39 -37.04 12.92
C GLN A 110 -10.54 -35.87 13.87
N LEU A 111 -11.23 -34.82 13.41
CA LEU A 111 -11.57 -33.69 14.26
C LEU A 111 -12.69 -34.05 15.23
N ARG A 112 -12.55 -33.61 16.49
CA ARG A 112 -13.57 -33.71 17.54
C ARG A 112 -14.05 -32.31 17.92
N GLY A 113 -15.22 -32.24 18.53
CA GLY A 113 -15.83 -30.97 18.94
C GLY A 113 -16.95 -30.49 18.02
N SER A 114 -17.83 -29.64 18.56
CA SER A 114 -19.04 -29.15 17.88
C SER A 114 -18.87 -27.81 17.17
N ASP A 115 -17.76 -27.10 17.42
CA ASP A 115 -17.47 -25.79 16.87
C ASP A 115 -16.01 -25.70 16.41
N MET A 116 -15.71 -24.67 15.62
CA MET A 116 -14.41 -24.46 15.01
C MET A 116 -13.25 -24.31 16.02
N ALA A 117 -13.51 -23.83 17.24
CA ALA A 117 -12.47 -23.66 18.26
C ALA A 117 -12.06 -25.04 18.83
N ASN A 118 -13.06 -25.84 19.23
CA ASN A 118 -12.84 -27.21 19.71
C ASN A 118 -12.25 -28.12 18.62
N GLN A 119 -12.64 -27.93 17.35
CA GLN A 119 -12.03 -28.64 16.22
C GLN A 119 -10.56 -28.27 16.04
N PHE A 120 -10.20 -27.00 16.22
CA PHE A 120 -8.81 -26.56 16.11
C PHE A 120 -7.94 -27.10 17.24
N GLU A 121 -8.45 -27.06 18.47
CA GLU A 121 -7.83 -27.70 19.64
C GLU A 121 -7.60 -29.20 19.37
N SER A 122 -8.66 -29.92 18.97
CA SER A 122 -8.57 -31.34 18.64
C SER A 122 -7.55 -31.65 17.55
N LEU A 123 -7.38 -30.78 16.55
CA LEU A 123 -6.37 -30.94 15.50
C LEU A 123 -4.96 -30.81 16.08
N ILE A 124 -4.72 -29.78 16.88
CA ILE A 124 -3.40 -29.54 17.51
C ILE A 124 -3.05 -30.70 18.43
N GLU A 125 -3.96 -31.14 19.30
CA GLU A 125 -3.73 -32.25 20.23
C GLU A 125 -3.42 -33.58 19.51
N ALA A 126 -4.09 -33.83 18.39
CA ALA A 126 -3.87 -35.03 17.58
C ALA A 126 -2.47 -35.01 16.95
N LEU A 127 -2.04 -33.88 16.40
CA LEU A 127 -0.70 -33.74 15.82
C LEU A 127 0.40 -33.68 16.88
N ALA A 128 0.08 -33.16 18.06
CA ALA A 128 1.01 -33.07 19.19
C ALA A 128 1.52 -34.43 19.69
N GLN A 129 0.84 -35.53 19.32
CA GLN A 129 1.28 -36.90 19.63
C GLN A 129 2.59 -37.27 18.91
N GLU A 130 2.87 -36.65 17.75
CA GLU A 130 4.08 -36.89 16.96
C GLU A 130 5.22 -35.90 17.29
N GLY A 131 4.93 -34.84 18.03
CA GLY A 131 5.88 -33.79 18.40
C GLY A 131 5.20 -32.43 18.51
N GLN A 132 5.96 -31.41 18.90
CA GLN A 132 5.40 -30.06 18.96
C GLN A 132 4.96 -29.56 17.57
N VAL A 133 3.84 -28.84 17.51
CA VAL A 133 3.17 -28.43 16.28
C VAL A 133 3.56 -27.01 15.88
N VAL A 134 3.83 -26.80 14.60
CA VAL A 134 4.03 -25.48 13.99
C VAL A 134 2.71 -25.01 13.40
N ILE A 135 2.28 -23.80 13.74
CA ILE A 135 1.01 -23.23 13.31
C ILE A 135 1.30 -21.95 12.52
N LEU A 136 0.90 -21.94 11.26
CA LEU A 136 1.10 -20.83 10.32
C LEU A 136 -0.27 -20.35 9.85
N ILE A 137 -0.55 -19.05 10.01
CA ILE A 137 -1.87 -18.48 9.73
C ILE A 137 -1.72 -17.25 8.83
N ASP A 138 -2.21 -17.36 7.60
CA ASP A 138 -2.19 -16.30 6.59
C ASP A 138 -3.55 -15.60 6.44
N GLU A 139 -3.50 -14.30 6.20
CA GLU A 139 -4.64 -13.41 6.05
C GLU A 139 -5.69 -13.54 7.18
N TYR A 140 -5.20 -13.57 8.42
CA TYR A 140 -6.02 -13.72 9.64
C TYR A 140 -7.17 -12.70 9.74
N ASP A 141 -6.96 -11.52 9.16
CA ASP A 141 -7.83 -10.35 9.19
C ASP A 141 -8.88 -10.36 8.08
N LYS A 142 -8.75 -11.24 7.07
CA LYS A 142 -9.66 -11.28 5.91
C LYS A 142 -11.15 -11.39 6.29
N PRO A 143 -11.57 -12.22 7.27
CA PRO A 143 -12.97 -12.29 7.69
C PRO A 143 -13.54 -10.96 8.24
N ILE A 144 -12.68 -10.02 8.65
CA ILE A 144 -13.07 -8.71 9.16
C ILE A 144 -13.00 -7.67 8.02
N ILE A 145 -11.91 -7.66 7.25
CA ILE A 145 -11.64 -6.59 6.28
C ILE A 145 -12.68 -6.54 5.14
N GLU A 146 -13.31 -7.68 4.82
CA GLU A 146 -14.35 -7.76 3.79
C GLU A 146 -15.67 -7.09 4.19
N TYR A 147 -15.82 -6.74 5.48
CA TYR A 147 -17.04 -6.17 6.07
C TYR A 147 -16.83 -4.78 6.68
N LEU A 148 -15.82 -4.03 6.22
CA LEU A 148 -15.55 -2.67 6.72
C LEU A 148 -16.48 -1.59 6.14
N GLY A 149 -17.42 -1.94 5.26
CA GLY A 149 -18.47 -1.02 4.83
C GLY A 149 -19.36 -0.59 5.99
N LYS A 150 -19.90 0.64 5.97
CA LYS A 150 -20.70 1.21 7.08
C LYS A 150 -21.85 0.29 7.53
N GLU A 151 -22.53 -0.36 6.58
CA GLU A 151 -23.65 -1.28 6.83
C GLU A 151 -23.19 -2.69 7.26
N GLU A 152 -21.91 -3.00 7.09
CA GLU A 152 -21.32 -4.33 7.31
C GLU A 152 -20.58 -4.44 8.65
N ILE A 153 -20.33 -3.31 9.33
CA ILE A 153 -19.66 -3.25 10.64
C ILE A 153 -20.22 -4.26 11.68
N PRO A 154 -21.55 -4.43 11.85
CA PRO A 154 -22.07 -5.42 12.79
C PRO A 154 -21.62 -6.86 12.49
N GLN A 155 -21.49 -7.21 11.20
CA GLN A 155 -20.99 -8.52 10.78
C GLN A 155 -19.48 -8.65 11.00
N ALA A 156 -18.71 -7.58 10.78
CA ALA A 156 -17.29 -7.53 11.11
C ALA A 156 -17.03 -7.80 12.61
N LEU A 157 -17.83 -7.19 13.50
CA LEU A 157 -17.77 -7.41 14.95
C LEU A 157 -18.11 -8.85 15.34
N LYS A 158 -19.16 -9.42 14.73
CA LYS A 158 -19.50 -10.84 14.93
C LYS A 158 -18.37 -11.76 14.49
N ASN A 159 -17.73 -11.47 13.35
CA ASN A 159 -16.59 -12.26 12.85
C ASN A 159 -15.38 -12.13 13.78
N ARG A 160 -15.10 -10.94 14.31
CA ARG A 160 -14.06 -10.72 15.33
C ARG A 160 -14.29 -11.58 16.57
N ASP A 161 -15.50 -11.63 17.09
CA ASP A 161 -15.81 -12.39 18.31
C ASP A 161 -15.69 -13.91 18.09
N LEU A 162 -16.09 -14.38 16.91
CA LEU A 162 -15.88 -15.76 16.46
C LEU A 162 -14.38 -16.09 16.34
N LEU A 163 -13.58 -15.20 15.75
CA LEU A 163 -12.13 -15.36 15.66
C LEU A 163 -11.46 -15.35 17.04
N LYS A 164 -11.91 -14.49 17.96
CA LYS A 164 -11.42 -14.47 19.34
C LYS A 164 -11.63 -15.83 20.01
N SER A 165 -12.83 -16.39 19.88
CA SER A 165 -13.13 -17.74 20.38
C SER A 165 -12.23 -18.79 19.75
N PHE A 166 -12.02 -18.74 18.43
CA PHE A 166 -11.16 -19.66 17.69
C PHE A 166 -9.71 -19.63 18.17
N TYR A 167 -9.11 -18.45 18.38
CA TYR A 167 -7.71 -18.34 18.80
C TYR A 167 -7.49 -18.59 20.30
N SER A 168 -8.53 -18.47 21.13
CA SER A 168 -8.41 -18.60 22.58
C SER A 168 -7.87 -19.96 23.04
N VAL A 169 -8.15 -21.03 22.29
CA VAL A 169 -7.70 -22.40 22.60
C VAL A 169 -6.17 -22.53 22.63
N LEU A 170 -5.45 -21.67 21.90
CA LEU A 170 -3.98 -21.72 21.83
C LEU A 170 -3.31 -21.43 23.18
N LYS A 171 -4.02 -20.77 24.12
CA LYS A 171 -3.51 -20.44 25.45
C LYS A 171 -3.16 -21.68 26.28
N ASP A 172 -4.02 -22.69 26.22
CA ASP A 172 -3.89 -23.90 27.03
C ASP A 172 -3.02 -24.97 26.36
N LEU A 173 -2.66 -24.75 25.09
CA LEU A 173 -1.86 -25.66 24.26
C LEU A 173 -0.39 -25.24 24.15
N ASP A 174 0.09 -24.33 25.00
CA ASP A 174 1.45 -23.79 24.90
C ASP A 174 2.51 -24.89 24.78
N ARG A 175 2.45 -25.93 25.62
CA ARG A 175 3.45 -27.03 25.60
C ARG A 175 3.51 -27.79 24.27
N GLN A 176 2.39 -27.83 23.56
CA GLN A 176 2.23 -28.56 22.30
C GLN A 176 2.70 -27.74 21.09
N ILE A 177 2.84 -26.42 21.21
CA ILE A 177 3.22 -25.54 20.10
C ILE A 177 4.75 -25.43 20.02
N ARG A 178 5.32 -25.56 18.82
CA ARG A 178 6.72 -25.26 18.52
C ARG A 178 6.90 -23.81 18.06
N LEU A 179 5.99 -23.34 17.21
CA LEU A 179 5.95 -22.01 16.63
C LEU A 179 4.51 -21.68 16.25
N LEU A 180 4.04 -20.48 16.56
CA LEU A 180 2.85 -19.84 16.00
C LEU A 180 3.29 -18.59 15.23
N PHE A 181 2.98 -18.53 13.94
CA PHE A 181 3.23 -17.36 13.11
C PHE A 181 1.92 -16.91 12.45
N ILE A 182 1.45 -15.72 12.80
CA ILE A 182 0.23 -15.13 12.26
C ILE A 182 0.59 -13.91 11.41
N THR A 183 -0.02 -13.80 10.24
CA THR A 183 0.23 -12.69 9.32
C THR A 183 -1.04 -12.18 8.67
N GLY A 184 -1.04 -10.91 8.28
CA GLY A 184 -2.17 -10.20 7.69
C GLY A 184 -1.77 -8.84 7.14
N VAL A 185 -2.76 -8.02 6.79
CA VAL A 185 -2.54 -6.64 6.36
C VAL A 185 -2.76 -5.70 7.53
N SER A 186 -3.92 -5.77 8.15
CA SER A 186 -4.33 -4.89 9.24
C SER A 186 -3.94 -5.42 10.60
N LYS A 187 -3.93 -4.52 11.59
CA LYS A 187 -3.79 -4.85 13.02
C LYS A 187 -5.10 -4.58 13.75
N PHE A 188 -6.23 -5.07 13.21
CA PHE A 188 -7.51 -5.04 13.92
C PHE A 188 -7.29 -5.63 15.30
N SER A 189 -7.53 -4.78 16.31
CA SER A 189 -6.72 -4.71 17.52
C SER A 189 -6.31 -6.10 18.00
N LYS A 190 -5.00 -6.35 18.03
CA LYS A 190 -4.41 -7.53 18.66
C LYS A 190 -4.98 -7.75 20.07
N VAL A 191 -5.36 -6.66 20.75
CA VAL A 191 -6.04 -6.65 22.05
C VAL A 191 -7.47 -7.21 22.01
N SER A 192 -8.17 -7.24 20.87
CA SER A 192 -9.53 -7.81 20.78
C SER A 192 -9.55 -9.28 20.36
N ILE A 193 -8.80 -9.66 19.32
CA ILE A 193 -8.80 -11.03 18.78
C ILE A 193 -7.82 -11.92 19.56
N PHE A 194 -6.69 -11.37 19.96
CA PHE A 194 -5.61 -12.09 20.64
C PHE A 194 -5.47 -11.66 22.11
N SER A 195 -6.52 -11.06 22.72
CA SER A 195 -6.50 -10.69 24.16
C SER A 195 -6.06 -11.83 25.06
N ASP A 196 -6.43 -13.06 24.69
CA ASP A 196 -6.18 -14.24 25.50
C ASP A 196 -4.76 -14.81 25.25
N LEU A 197 -4.05 -14.30 24.23
CA LEU A 197 -2.67 -14.67 23.85
C LEU A 197 -1.68 -13.59 24.30
N ASN A 198 -1.45 -13.51 25.61
CA ASN A 198 -0.55 -12.52 26.22
C ASN A 198 0.93 -12.60 25.76
N ASN A 199 1.33 -13.64 25.03
CA ASN A 199 2.71 -13.89 24.62
C ASN A 199 3.00 -13.62 23.13
N LEU A 200 2.00 -13.16 22.35
CA LEU A 200 2.18 -12.92 20.91
C LEU A 200 3.11 -11.70 20.69
N ALA A 201 4.30 -11.89 20.10
CA ALA A 201 5.22 -10.80 19.79
C ALA A 201 4.84 -10.15 18.45
N ASP A 202 4.50 -8.85 18.46
CA ASP A 202 4.32 -8.10 17.21
C ASP A 202 5.69 -7.64 16.71
N ILE A 203 6.15 -8.25 15.61
CA ILE A 203 7.45 -7.94 15.00
C ILE A 203 7.34 -6.96 13.83
N SER A 204 6.15 -6.40 13.58
CA SER A 204 5.90 -5.56 12.40
C SER A 204 6.75 -4.28 12.40
N MET A 205 6.95 -3.65 13.56
CA MET A 205 7.75 -2.43 13.69
C MET A 205 9.09 -2.70 14.39
N HIS A 206 9.47 -3.97 14.54
CA HIS A 206 10.70 -4.35 15.22
C HIS A 206 11.91 -4.28 14.25
N PRO A 207 12.97 -3.48 14.55
CA PRO A 207 14.10 -3.25 13.63
C PRO A 207 14.76 -4.53 13.09
N ALA A 208 14.94 -5.56 13.93
CA ALA A 208 15.56 -6.83 13.52
C ALA A 208 14.79 -7.61 12.43
N TYR A 209 13.52 -7.26 12.16
CA TYR A 209 12.65 -7.90 11.18
C TYR A 209 12.15 -6.90 10.12
N ALA A 210 12.71 -5.68 10.07
CA ALA A 210 12.28 -4.63 9.14
C ALA A 210 12.26 -5.15 7.68
N THR A 211 13.33 -5.83 7.28
CA THR A 211 13.59 -6.34 5.92
C THR A 211 13.18 -7.81 5.71
N LEU A 212 12.46 -8.43 6.67
CA LEU A 212 12.01 -9.83 6.60
C LEU A 212 11.11 -10.10 5.39
N ALA A 213 10.38 -9.09 4.93
CA ALA A 213 9.51 -9.14 3.76
C ALA A 213 9.64 -7.84 2.97
N GLY A 214 9.68 -7.93 1.64
CA GLY A 214 10.12 -6.85 0.75
C GLY A 214 11.55 -7.04 0.26
N TYR A 215 11.96 -6.25 -0.74
CA TYR A 215 13.34 -6.25 -1.23
C TYR A 215 14.06 -4.98 -0.80
N THR A 216 15.33 -5.09 -0.43
CA THR A 216 16.21 -3.93 -0.23
C THR A 216 16.89 -3.56 -1.55
N GLN A 217 17.46 -2.35 -1.63
CA GLN A 217 18.22 -1.95 -2.82
C GLN A 217 19.40 -2.89 -3.08
N ALA A 218 20.12 -3.30 -2.02
CA ALA A 218 21.25 -4.23 -2.13
C ALA A 218 20.81 -5.59 -2.69
N GLU A 219 19.66 -6.10 -2.27
CA GLU A 219 19.10 -7.34 -2.80
C GLU A 219 18.70 -7.20 -4.28
N LEU A 220 18.13 -6.07 -4.68
CA LEU A 220 17.82 -5.83 -6.09
C LEU A 220 19.08 -5.84 -6.95
N GLU A 221 20.12 -5.13 -6.52
CA GLU A 221 21.37 -5.05 -7.26
C GLU A 221 22.17 -6.36 -7.26
N HIS A 222 21.92 -7.27 -6.32
CA HIS A 222 22.55 -8.57 -6.25
C HIS A 222 21.79 -9.66 -7.03
N TYR A 223 20.47 -9.78 -6.83
CA TYR A 223 19.68 -10.87 -7.39
C TYR A 223 19.11 -10.57 -8.79
N PHE A 224 18.98 -9.29 -9.17
CA PHE A 224 18.31 -8.89 -10.43
C PHE A 224 19.26 -8.30 -11.48
N VAL A 225 20.57 -8.53 -11.35
CA VAL A 225 21.60 -7.89 -12.19
C VAL A 225 21.40 -8.15 -13.69
N ASP A 226 21.07 -9.39 -14.05
CA ASP A 226 20.87 -9.79 -15.44
C ASP A 226 19.60 -9.17 -16.04
N TYR A 227 18.51 -9.11 -15.26
CA TYR A 227 17.26 -8.46 -15.67
C TYR A 227 17.46 -6.97 -15.93
N PHE A 228 18.13 -6.27 -15.01
CA PHE A 228 18.46 -4.85 -15.22
C PHE A 228 19.34 -4.64 -16.45
N SER A 229 20.33 -5.50 -16.67
CA SER A 229 21.22 -5.43 -17.83
C SER A 229 20.46 -5.62 -19.15
N GLU A 230 19.48 -6.52 -19.17
CA GLU A 230 18.62 -6.73 -20.33
C GLU A 230 17.75 -5.50 -20.64
N ILE A 231 17.14 -4.90 -19.62
CA ILE A 231 16.29 -3.71 -19.77
C ILE A 231 17.13 -2.52 -20.25
N VAL A 232 18.31 -2.29 -19.66
CA VAL A 232 19.27 -1.26 -20.08
C VAL A 232 19.60 -1.39 -21.56
N ARG A 233 19.91 -2.60 -22.04
CA ARG A 233 20.19 -2.87 -23.46
C ARG A 233 18.98 -2.58 -24.35
N LYS A 234 17.79 -3.01 -23.94
CA LYS A 234 16.54 -2.82 -24.71
C LYS A 234 16.15 -1.35 -24.82
N GLN A 235 16.28 -0.59 -23.73
CA GLN A 235 15.85 0.81 -23.65
C GLN A 235 16.94 1.82 -24.03
N LYS A 236 18.20 1.38 -24.13
CA LYS A 236 19.36 2.24 -24.45
C LYS A 236 19.52 3.41 -23.47
N VAL A 237 19.33 3.13 -22.18
CA VAL A 237 19.50 4.09 -21.08
C VAL A 237 20.70 3.73 -20.20
N ALA A 238 21.28 4.69 -19.50
CA ALA A 238 22.33 4.40 -18.53
C ALA A 238 21.78 3.59 -17.33
N ARG A 239 22.55 2.63 -16.81
CA ARG A 239 22.13 1.79 -15.67
C ARG A 239 21.77 2.65 -14.45
N GLU A 240 22.56 3.69 -14.19
CA GLU A 240 22.36 4.59 -13.06
C GLU A 240 21.06 5.39 -13.19
N ALA A 241 20.69 5.79 -14.42
CA ALA A 241 19.42 6.47 -14.67
C ALA A 241 18.24 5.52 -14.44
N LEU A 242 18.34 4.30 -14.95
CA LEU A 242 17.32 3.27 -14.76
C LEU A 242 17.11 2.91 -13.29
N LEU A 243 18.19 2.73 -12.52
CA LEU A 243 18.10 2.45 -11.08
C LEU A 243 17.47 3.61 -10.31
N ARG A 244 17.79 4.87 -10.65
CA ARG A 244 17.14 6.04 -10.04
C ARG A 244 15.64 6.07 -10.34
N ASP A 245 15.25 5.77 -11.58
CA ASP A 245 13.83 5.75 -11.96
C ASP A 245 13.07 4.63 -11.24
N VAL A 246 13.67 3.44 -11.13
CA VAL A 246 13.11 2.29 -10.40
C VAL A 246 13.01 2.59 -8.91
N GLN A 247 14.03 3.20 -8.32
CA GLN A 247 14.01 3.64 -6.93
C GLN A 247 12.90 4.65 -6.70
N ALA A 248 12.84 5.73 -7.48
CA ALA A 248 11.81 6.76 -7.35
C ALA A 248 10.38 6.20 -7.52
N TRP A 249 10.21 5.15 -8.33
CA TRP A 249 8.90 4.58 -8.62
C TRP A 249 8.43 3.53 -7.61
N TYR A 250 9.35 2.70 -7.09
CA TYR A 250 9.01 1.50 -6.33
C TYR A 250 9.61 1.43 -4.91
N ASP A 251 10.66 2.19 -4.61
CA ASP A 251 11.30 2.22 -3.29
C ASP A 251 10.66 3.21 -2.34
N GLY A 252 10.73 2.96 -1.04
CA GLY A 252 10.44 3.96 -0.03
C GLY A 252 9.63 3.47 1.16
N TYR A 253 9.28 2.18 1.22
CA TYR A 253 8.62 1.63 2.39
C TYR A 253 9.57 1.54 3.58
N ASP A 254 9.12 2.05 4.71
CA ASP A 254 9.74 1.96 6.03
C ASP A 254 8.69 1.69 7.10
N PHE A 255 8.91 0.62 7.85
CA PHE A 255 8.01 0.14 8.89
C PHE A 255 8.54 0.41 10.30
N VAL A 256 9.76 0.94 10.45
CA VAL A 256 10.40 1.18 11.76
C VAL A 256 10.84 2.65 11.94
N GLY A 257 10.82 3.44 10.88
CA GLY A 257 11.04 4.90 10.89
C GLY A 257 12.50 5.32 11.07
N GLU A 258 13.37 4.35 11.36
CA GLU A 258 14.82 4.50 11.48
C GLU A 258 15.56 3.46 10.63
N SER A 259 14.88 2.84 9.66
CA SER A 259 15.52 1.81 8.83
C SER A 259 16.61 2.45 7.98
N PRO A 260 17.85 1.92 7.99
CA PRO A 260 18.89 2.41 7.08
C PRO A 260 18.56 2.09 5.62
N GLU A 261 17.67 1.13 5.37
CA GLU A 261 17.26 0.70 4.04
C GLU A 261 15.74 0.78 3.91
N LYS A 262 15.27 1.48 2.87
CA LYS A 262 13.88 1.44 2.44
C LYS A 262 13.63 0.18 1.61
N LEU A 263 12.36 -0.20 1.51
CA LEU A 263 11.94 -1.44 0.89
C LEU A 263 11.13 -1.21 -0.37
N TYR A 264 11.35 -2.12 -1.32
CA TYR A 264 10.58 -2.27 -2.53
C TYR A 264 9.47 -3.30 -2.33
N ASN A 265 8.31 -3.05 -2.93
CA ASN A 265 7.27 -4.07 -3.04
C ASN A 265 7.71 -5.17 -4.05
N PRO A 266 7.78 -6.45 -3.64
CA PRO A 266 8.23 -7.54 -4.51
C PRO A 266 7.40 -7.70 -5.77
N PHE A 267 6.08 -7.56 -5.69
CA PHE A 267 5.21 -7.74 -6.84
C PHE A 267 5.44 -6.65 -7.88
N SER A 268 5.58 -5.40 -7.46
CA SER A 268 5.87 -4.30 -8.39
C SER A 268 7.21 -4.46 -9.09
N VAL A 269 8.26 -4.83 -8.34
CA VAL A 269 9.58 -5.11 -8.91
C VAL A 269 9.50 -6.26 -9.90
N LEU A 270 8.88 -7.39 -9.53
CA LEU A 270 8.81 -8.55 -10.42
C LEU A 270 8.08 -8.23 -11.74
N ASN A 271 6.99 -7.46 -11.69
CA ASN A 271 6.28 -7.03 -12.90
C ASN A 271 7.09 -6.02 -13.73
N TYR A 272 7.86 -5.14 -13.08
CA TYR A 272 8.79 -4.26 -13.78
C TYR A 272 9.88 -5.05 -14.50
N MET A 273 10.46 -6.07 -13.85
CA MET A 273 11.52 -6.89 -14.44
C MET A 273 11.03 -7.68 -15.66
N ASP A 274 9.78 -8.16 -15.62
CA ASP A 274 9.15 -8.86 -16.73
C ASP A 274 8.82 -7.93 -17.91
N SER A 275 8.24 -6.77 -17.63
CA SER A 275 7.75 -5.86 -18.66
C SER A 275 8.77 -4.84 -19.17
N GLY A 276 9.78 -4.51 -18.35
CA GLY A 276 10.65 -3.34 -18.49
C GLY A 276 9.95 -1.99 -18.32
N LYS A 277 8.65 -1.94 -18.00
CA LYS A 277 7.87 -0.70 -18.02
C LYS A 277 7.54 -0.23 -16.60
N LEU A 278 7.84 1.03 -16.29
CA LEU A 278 7.33 1.68 -15.08
C LEU A 278 5.81 1.81 -15.16
N SER A 279 5.13 1.27 -14.14
CA SER A 279 3.67 1.23 -14.04
C SER A 279 3.25 1.00 -12.59
N ASN A 280 1.94 1.09 -12.34
CA ASN A 280 1.35 0.92 -11.03
C ASN A 280 0.78 -0.52 -10.90
N TYR A 281 1.66 -1.49 -10.67
CA TYR A 281 1.37 -2.92 -10.56
C TYR A 281 0.71 -3.29 -9.23
N TRP A 282 1.14 -2.71 -8.11
CA TRP A 282 0.68 -3.06 -6.78
C TRP A 282 -0.82 -2.83 -6.59
N PHE A 283 -1.36 -1.77 -7.21
CA PHE A 283 -2.70 -1.25 -6.95
C PHE A 283 -3.85 -2.02 -7.62
N SER A 284 -3.56 -3.14 -8.31
CA SER A 284 -4.49 -3.68 -9.31
C SER A 284 -5.79 -4.33 -8.81
N THR A 285 -5.99 -4.67 -7.53
CA THR A 285 -7.29 -5.21 -7.04
C THR A 285 -7.46 -5.16 -5.52
N GLY A 286 -8.58 -4.56 -5.05
CA GLY A 286 -9.12 -4.68 -3.69
C GLY A 286 -8.48 -3.73 -2.66
N THR A 287 -9.35 -3.03 -1.90
CA THR A 287 -9.05 -2.09 -0.78
C THR A 287 -9.17 -0.56 -1.04
N PRO A 288 -9.11 0.02 -2.27
CA PRO A 288 -9.18 1.49 -2.39
C PRO A 288 -10.54 2.10 -2.11
N THR A 289 -11.63 1.49 -2.58
CA THR A 289 -12.93 2.19 -2.66
C THR A 289 -13.49 2.61 -1.31
N PHE A 290 -13.34 1.79 -0.28
CA PHE A 290 -13.75 2.17 1.08
C PHE A 290 -12.91 3.33 1.61
N LEU A 291 -11.58 3.23 1.46
CA LEU A 291 -10.64 4.24 1.95
C LEU A 291 -10.84 5.58 1.22
N THR A 292 -11.02 5.57 -0.10
CA THR A 292 -11.22 6.78 -0.89
C THR A 292 -12.55 7.46 -0.58
N LYS A 293 -13.62 6.67 -0.34
CA LYS A 293 -14.90 7.19 0.13
C LYS A 293 -14.80 7.83 1.51
N GLN A 294 -14.07 7.20 2.45
CA GLN A 294 -13.85 7.78 3.76
C GLN A 294 -13.02 9.06 3.71
N LEU A 295 -11.93 9.06 2.93
CA LEU A 295 -11.10 10.25 2.72
C LEU A 295 -11.91 11.42 2.15
N LYS A 296 -12.72 11.18 1.12
CA LYS A 296 -13.64 12.19 0.58
C LYS A 296 -14.66 12.67 1.61
N ALA A 297 -15.26 11.77 2.39
CA ALA A 297 -16.23 12.13 3.43
C ALA A 297 -15.61 13.02 4.51
N GLN A 298 -14.33 12.84 4.82
CA GLN A 298 -13.55 13.68 5.74
C GLN A 298 -12.89 14.89 5.04
N GLN A 299 -13.12 15.08 3.74
CA GLN A 299 -12.49 16.11 2.90
C GLN A 299 -10.94 16.07 2.89
N ILE A 300 -10.36 14.89 3.06
CA ILE A 300 -8.91 14.65 3.04
C ILE A 300 -8.49 14.24 1.62
N TYR A 301 -7.74 15.09 0.93
CA TYR A 301 -7.25 14.84 -0.43
C TYR A 301 -5.72 14.89 -0.57
N ASP A 302 -5.02 15.53 0.39
CA ASP A 302 -3.57 15.44 0.53
C ASP A 302 -3.22 14.83 1.90
N ILE A 303 -2.36 13.82 1.88
CA ILE A 303 -2.01 12.98 3.05
C ILE A 303 -0.49 12.96 3.25
N LYS A 304 0.18 14.04 2.84
CA LYS A 304 1.61 14.22 3.08
C LYS A 304 1.87 14.70 4.50
N ASN A 305 2.97 14.21 5.08
CA ASN A 305 3.50 14.64 6.36
C ASN A 305 2.48 14.56 7.50
N VAL A 306 1.61 13.56 7.47
CA VAL A 306 0.67 13.30 8.57
C VAL A 306 1.47 12.89 9.79
N ILE A 307 1.22 13.51 10.93
CA ILE A 307 1.89 13.15 12.18
C ILE A 307 1.07 12.06 12.87
N ALA A 308 1.72 10.96 13.26
CA ALA A 308 1.10 9.97 14.13
C ALA A 308 2.11 9.41 15.13
N ASP A 309 1.58 8.96 16.27
CA ASP A 309 2.33 8.20 17.27
C ASP A 309 2.30 6.70 16.96
N GLU A 310 3.34 5.96 17.33
CA GLU A 310 3.42 4.52 17.11
C GLU A 310 2.24 3.76 17.74
N SER A 311 1.73 4.25 18.88
CA SER A 311 0.66 3.59 19.62
C SER A 311 -0.69 3.66 18.88
N SER A 312 -0.96 4.73 18.13
CA SER A 312 -2.14 4.85 17.26
C SER A 312 -2.01 3.98 16.01
N LEU A 313 -0.83 3.92 15.39
CA LEU A 313 -0.57 3.05 14.23
C LEU A 313 -0.75 1.54 14.54
N GLY A 314 -0.57 1.16 15.81
CA GLY A 314 -0.81 -0.18 16.31
C GLY A 314 -2.25 -0.53 16.68
N LYS A 315 -3.16 0.45 16.75
CA LYS A 315 -4.54 0.28 17.24
C LYS A 315 -5.56 0.54 16.13
N SER A 316 -6.21 -0.52 15.66
CA SER A 316 -7.38 -0.40 14.79
C SER A 316 -8.59 -1.04 15.45
N GLU A 317 -9.52 -0.23 15.92
CA GLU A 317 -10.82 -0.68 16.41
C GLU A 317 -11.82 -0.65 15.26
N ILE A 318 -12.61 -1.72 15.11
CA ILE A 318 -13.59 -1.83 14.02
C ILE A 318 -14.68 -0.76 14.19
N GLU A 319 -14.98 -0.42 15.44
CA GLU A 319 -15.97 0.56 15.86
C GLU A 319 -15.54 2.01 15.58
N ASN A 320 -14.22 2.29 15.62
CA ASN A 320 -13.65 3.62 15.38
C ASN A 320 -12.40 3.50 14.51
N LEU A 321 -12.64 3.34 13.20
CA LEU A 321 -11.58 3.19 12.21
C LEU A 321 -10.85 4.53 12.00
N ASP A 322 -9.64 4.64 12.53
CA ASP A 322 -8.72 5.71 12.13
C ASP A 322 -8.20 5.46 10.71
N ILE A 323 -8.53 6.40 9.81
CA ILE A 323 -8.19 6.31 8.39
C ILE A 323 -6.67 6.34 8.16
N ILE A 324 -5.92 7.09 8.97
CA ILE A 324 -4.45 7.20 8.84
C ILE A 324 -3.79 5.87 9.18
N THR A 325 -4.20 5.26 10.30
CA THR A 325 -3.74 3.93 10.69
C THR A 325 -4.07 2.88 9.63
N LEU A 326 -5.28 2.91 9.06
CA LEU A 326 -5.65 1.98 7.97
C LEU A 326 -4.77 2.18 6.73
N LEU A 327 -4.52 3.42 6.32
CA LEU A 327 -3.67 3.73 5.17
C LEU A 327 -2.23 3.26 5.39
N PHE A 328 -1.69 3.38 6.61
CA PHE A 328 -0.38 2.83 6.97
C PHE A 328 -0.36 1.30 6.88
N GLN A 329 -1.28 0.63 7.56
CA GLN A 329 -1.32 -0.85 7.62
C GLN A 329 -1.55 -1.49 6.24
N THR A 330 -2.35 -0.85 5.40
CA THR A 330 -2.63 -1.32 4.04
C THR A 330 -1.55 -0.93 3.02
N GLY A 331 -0.55 -0.13 3.41
CA GLY A 331 0.62 0.21 2.61
C GLY A 331 0.45 1.39 1.66
N TYR A 332 -0.57 2.23 1.87
CA TYR A 332 -0.72 3.51 1.18
C TYR A 332 0.14 4.60 1.81
N LEU A 333 0.40 4.50 3.11
CA LEU A 333 1.35 5.34 3.83
C LEU A 333 2.46 4.49 4.44
N THR A 334 3.59 5.14 4.71
CA THR A 334 4.75 4.56 5.37
C THR A 334 5.42 5.62 6.23
N LEU A 335 6.26 5.20 7.18
CA LEU A 335 7.03 6.12 8.02
C LEU A 335 8.07 6.89 7.18
N GLN A 336 8.18 8.19 7.39
CA GLN A 336 9.09 9.08 6.66
C GLN A 336 10.23 9.52 7.57
N GLU A 337 9.92 10.36 8.56
CA GLU A 337 10.89 10.92 9.51
C GLU A 337 10.39 10.73 10.94
N LYS A 338 11.31 10.39 11.85
CA LYS A 338 11.04 10.39 13.28
C LYS A 338 11.22 11.79 13.84
N ILE A 339 10.14 12.36 14.38
CA ILE A 339 10.14 13.72 14.94
C ILE A 339 10.58 13.69 16.40
N GLU A 340 10.03 12.75 17.16
CA GLU A 340 10.28 12.56 18.60
C GLU A 340 10.21 11.05 18.94
N HIS A 341 10.48 10.69 20.19
CA HIS A 341 10.23 9.34 20.68
C HIS A 341 8.81 8.89 20.32
N ASP A 342 8.71 7.78 19.58
CA ASP A 342 7.48 7.16 19.08
C ASP A 342 6.57 8.06 18.22
N VAL A 343 7.03 9.22 17.74
CA VAL A 343 6.25 10.14 16.88
C VAL A 343 6.91 10.28 15.52
N PHE A 344 6.13 10.05 14.47
CA PHE A 344 6.62 9.99 13.09
C PHE A 344 5.77 10.86 12.16
N THR A 345 6.40 11.36 11.09
CA THR A 345 5.67 11.77 9.88
C THR A 345 5.40 10.56 9.00
N LEU A 346 4.23 10.55 8.38
CA LEU A 346 3.80 9.58 7.38
C LEU A 346 3.64 10.24 6.02
N GLY A 347 3.88 9.46 4.98
CA GLY A 347 3.68 9.87 3.59
C GLY A 347 3.60 8.67 2.66
N TYR A 348 3.31 8.94 1.39
CA TYR A 348 3.34 7.90 0.37
C TYR A 348 4.74 7.28 0.27
N PRO A 349 4.86 5.94 0.16
CA PRO A 349 6.15 5.29 0.04
C PRO A 349 6.86 5.69 -1.27
N ASN A 350 6.13 5.75 -2.39
CA ASN A 350 6.71 5.92 -3.70
C ASN A 350 5.72 6.52 -4.71
N GLN A 351 6.17 6.76 -5.96
CA GLN A 351 5.33 7.32 -7.02
C GLN A 351 4.20 6.39 -7.45
N GLU A 352 4.43 5.07 -7.47
CA GLU A 352 3.39 4.09 -7.81
C GLU A 352 2.17 4.27 -6.90
N VAL A 353 2.38 4.28 -5.58
CA VAL A 353 1.31 4.36 -4.59
C VAL A 353 0.65 5.73 -4.61
N ARG A 354 1.45 6.81 -4.63
CA ARG A 354 0.94 8.19 -4.71
C ARG A 354 0.06 8.38 -5.94
N ASN A 355 0.56 8.04 -7.13
CA ASN A 355 -0.17 8.25 -8.39
C ASN A 355 -1.44 7.43 -8.44
N SER A 356 -1.42 6.21 -7.88
CA SER A 356 -2.61 5.37 -7.81
C SER A 356 -3.64 5.95 -6.86
N MET A 357 -3.25 6.36 -5.65
CA MET A 357 -4.16 7.00 -4.70
C MET A 357 -4.81 8.24 -5.28
N PHE A 358 -4.04 9.09 -5.94
CA PHE A 358 -4.56 10.32 -6.55
C PHE A 358 -5.55 10.02 -7.69
N ARG A 359 -5.32 8.98 -8.50
CA ARG A 359 -6.29 8.58 -9.55
C ARG A 359 -7.63 8.14 -8.97
N PHE A 360 -7.61 7.40 -7.86
CA PHE A 360 -8.84 6.94 -7.22
C PHE A 360 -9.56 8.05 -6.48
N LEU A 361 -8.83 8.92 -5.77
CA LEU A 361 -9.41 10.11 -5.16
C LEU A 361 -10.01 11.02 -6.22
N LEU A 362 -9.33 11.27 -7.35
CA LEU A 362 -9.88 12.10 -8.42
C LEU A 362 -11.19 11.52 -8.95
N ALA A 363 -11.25 10.22 -9.22
CA ALA A 363 -12.47 9.58 -9.68
C ALA A 363 -13.62 9.71 -8.66
N GLU A 364 -13.32 9.51 -7.38
CA GLU A 364 -14.29 9.64 -6.30
C GLU A 364 -14.78 11.09 -6.14
N TYR A 365 -13.88 12.09 -6.18
CA TYR A 365 -14.25 13.52 -6.10
C TYR A 365 -14.95 14.05 -7.36
N ALA A 366 -14.61 13.52 -8.54
CA ALA A 366 -15.23 13.88 -9.81
C ALA A 366 -16.54 13.12 -10.08
N TYR A 367 -16.99 12.26 -9.16
CA TYR A 367 -18.20 11.42 -9.32
C TYR A 367 -18.16 10.59 -10.61
N ASP A 368 -17.00 10.01 -10.91
CA ASP A 368 -16.72 9.33 -12.15
C ASP A 368 -15.98 8.01 -11.91
N ASN A 369 -15.79 7.21 -12.95
CA ASN A 369 -14.93 6.05 -12.86
C ASN A 369 -13.46 6.41 -13.14
N THR A 370 -12.55 5.59 -12.63
CA THR A 370 -11.09 5.81 -12.73
C THR A 370 -10.58 5.87 -14.16
N ARG A 371 -11.21 5.15 -15.09
CA ARG A 371 -10.84 5.15 -16.52
C ARG A 371 -11.11 6.51 -17.15
N GLU A 372 -12.31 7.05 -16.97
CA GLU A 372 -12.72 8.33 -17.54
C GLU A 372 -11.91 9.49 -16.94
N SER A 373 -11.74 9.53 -15.62
CA SER A 373 -10.91 10.55 -14.96
C SER A 373 -9.45 10.49 -15.42
N SER A 374 -8.88 9.29 -15.58
CA SER A 374 -7.51 9.13 -16.10
C SER A 374 -7.38 9.58 -17.55
N ALA A 375 -8.40 9.36 -18.38
CA ALA A 375 -8.40 9.81 -19.78
C ALA A 375 -8.38 11.35 -19.87
N VAL A 376 -9.10 12.04 -18.98
CA VAL A 376 -9.06 13.51 -18.93
C VAL A 376 -7.66 14.02 -18.56
N VAL A 377 -7.00 13.41 -17.57
CA VAL A 377 -5.62 13.78 -17.19
C VAL A 377 -4.64 13.60 -18.36
N VAL A 378 -4.79 12.53 -19.15
CA VAL A 378 -3.95 12.31 -20.35
C VAL A 378 -4.19 13.40 -21.39
N LYS A 379 -5.45 13.74 -21.68
CA LYS A 379 -5.79 14.82 -22.62
C LYS A 379 -5.24 16.17 -22.14
N LEU A 380 -5.36 16.46 -20.85
CA LEU A 380 -4.84 17.67 -20.23
C LEU A 380 -3.32 17.78 -20.38
N LYS A 381 -2.59 16.66 -20.18
CA LYS A 381 -1.14 16.62 -20.41
C LYS A 381 -0.77 16.90 -21.86
N MET A 382 -1.51 16.35 -22.81
CA MET A 382 -1.28 16.61 -24.25
C MET A 382 -1.55 18.07 -24.60
N ALA A 383 -2.63 18.66 -24.07
CA ALA A 383 -3.00 20.05 -24.29
C ALA A 383 -1.93 21.02 -23.79
N PHE A 384 -1.41 20.83 -22.55
CA PHE A 384 -0.29 21.64 -22.05
C PHE A 384 0.96 21.49 -22.91
N GLY A 385 1.30 20.29 -23.36
CA GLY A 385 2.45 20.06 -24.24
C GLY A 385 2.33 20.76 -25.60
N GLN A 386 1.11 20.96 -26.09
CA GLN A 386 0.82 21.64 -27.34
C GLN A 386 0.55 23.14 -27.18
N ASN A 387 0.62 23.68 -25.95
CA ASN A 387 0.20 25.03 -25.61
C ASN A 387 -1.25 25.35 -26.04
N ASP A 388 -2.13 24.34 -26.00
CA ASP A 388 -3.55 24.48 -26.32
C ASP A 388 -4.35 24.77 -25.04
N LEU A 389 -4.36 26.05 -24.66
CA LEU A 389 -5.05 26.49 -23.43
C LEU A 389 -6.57 26.32 -23.53
N GLU A 390 -7.17 26.39 -24.73
CA GLU A 390 -8.60 26.12 -24.90
C GLU A 390 -8.92 24.68 -24.53
N ALA A 391 -8.15 23.71 -25.04
CA ALA A 391 -8.30 22.29 -24.70
C ALA A 391 -8.02 22.02 -23.20
N VAL A 392 -7.06 22.75 -22.60
CA VAL A 392 -6.80 22.68 -21.14
C VAL A 392 -8.06 23.02 -20.35
N PHE A 393 -8.69 24.16 -20.61
CA PHE A 393 -9.88 24.60 -19.87
C PHE A 393 -11.11 23.75 -20.19
N GLN A 394 -11.25 23.23 -21.41
CA GLN A 394 -12.30 22.25 -21.74
C GLN A 394 -12.16 20.97 -20.91
N CYS A 395 -10.94 20.45 -20.75
CA CYS A 395 -10.67 19.26 -19.94
C CYS A 395 -10.98 19.49 -18.45
N LEU A 396 -10.55 20.63 -17.90
CA LEU A 396 -10.82 20.98 -16.50
C LEU A 396 -12.32 21.17 -16.23
N ASN A 397 -13.04 21.86 -17.12
CA ASN A 397 -14.49 22.02 -17.01
C ASN A 397 -15.25 20.68 -17.13
N ALA A 398 -14.75 19.74 -17.95
CA ALA A 398 -15.34 18.40 -18.05
C ALA A 398 -15.24 17.59 -16.74
N LEU A 399 -14.20 17.81 -15.92
CA LEU A 399 -14.09 17.19 -14.59
C LEU A 399 -15.07 17.81 -13.59
N LEU A 400 -15.19 19.14 -13.59
CA LEU A 400 -16.05 19.87 -12.65
C LEU A 400 -17.54 19.66 -12.95
N ALA A 401 -17.92 19.54 -14.22
CA ALA A 401 -19.31 19.40 -14.65
C ALA A 401 -20.02 18.13 -14.13
N LYS A 402 -19.27 17.11 -13.70
CA LYS A 402 -19.81 15.85 -13.19
C LYS A 402 -20.23 15.90 -11.71
N ILE A 403 -19.86 16.97 -10.99
CA ILE A 403 -20.12 17.11 -9.55
C ILE A 403 -21.59 17.53 -9.32
N PRO A 404 -22.38 16.83 -8.45
CA PRO A 404 -23.77 17.18 -8.12
C PRO A 404 -23.96 18.62 -7.60
N TYR A 405 -25.14 19.22 -7.83
CA TYR A 405 -25.45 20.63 -7.52
C TYR A 405 -25.43 20.95 -6.04
N ASP A 406 -26.21 20.20 -5.29
CA ASP A 406 -26.36 20.15 -3.85
C ASP A 406 -25.02 20.07 -3.09
N ILE A 407 -24.08 19.28 -3.59
CA ILE A 407 -22.76 19.11 -2.93
C ILE A 407 -21.87 20.34 -3.10
N PHE A 408 -22.08 21.09 -4.18
CA PHE A 408 -21.24 22.22 -4.55
C PHE A 408 -21.67 23.53 -3.89
N GLU A 409 -22.94 23.67 -3.46
CA GLU A 409 -23.41 24.86 -2.75
C GLU A 409 -22.85 24.94 -1.31
N ASP A 410 -22.74 23.81 -0.61
CA ASP A 410 -22.31 23.79 0.79
C ASP A 410 -20.78 23.82 0.98
N HIS A 411 -20.02 23.31 0.00
CA HIS A 411 -18.56 23.09 0.13
C HIS A 411 -17.74 23.43 -1.13
N LEU A 412 -18.24 24.41 -1.90
CA LEU A 412 -17.72 24.88 -3.18
C LEU A 412 -16.18 24.91 -3.29
N GLU A 413 -15.53 25.66 -2.40
CA GLU A 413 -14.10 25.95 -2.49
C GLU A 413 -13.25 24.72 -2.18
N SER A 414 -13.61 23.94 -1.16
CA SER A 414 -12.88 22.73 -0.76
C SER A 414 -12.91 21.64 -1.84
N TYR A 415 -14.08 21.41 -2.44
CA TYR A 415 -14.24 20.43 -3.54
C TYR A 415 -13.46 20.86 -4.79
N TYR A 416 -13.55 22.15 -5.13
CA TYR A 416 -12.81 22.71 -6.26
C TYR A 416 -11.30 22.55 -6.08
N GLN A 417 -10.76 22.99 -4.92
CA GLN A 417 -9.35 22.86 -4.58
C GLN A 417 -8.89 21.39 -4.65
N SER A 418 -9.71 20.45 -4.13
CA SER A 418 -9.41 19.02 -4.18
C SER A 418 -9.27 18.50 -5.62
N VAL A 419 -10.24 18.79 -6.49
CA VAL A 419 -10.25 18.31 -7.89
C VAL A 419 -9.09 18.90 -8.68
N ILE A 420 -8.84 20.20 -8.54
CA ILE A 420 -7.70 20.88 -9.18
C ILE A 420 -6.39 20.29 -8.66
N PHE A 421 -6.18 20.23 -7.35
CA PHE A 421 -4.97 19.68 -6.75
C PHE A 421 -4.68 18.25 -7.23
N LEU A 422 -5.68 17.36 -7.20
CA LEU A 422 -5.53 15.97 -7.63
C LEU A 422 -5.22 15.87 -9.13
N THR A 423 -5.90 16.68 -9.94
CA THR A 423 -5.69 16.73 -11.40
C THR A 423 -4.27 17.17 -11.73
N PHE A 424 -3.83 18.31 -11.19
CA PHE A 424 -2.48 18.83 -11.45
C PHE A 424 -1.41 17.93 -10.85
N SER A 425 -1.65 17.31 -9.69
CA SER A 425 -0.71 16.35 -9.10
C SER A 425 -0.49 15.08 -9.91
N LEU A 426 -1.45 14.70 -10.77
CA LEU A 426 -1.38 13.54 -11.66
C LEU A 426 -0.72 13.83 -13.02
N LEU A 427 -0.53 15.10 -13.39
CA LEU A 427 0.19 15.48 -14.61
C LEU A 427 1.69 15.12 -14.54
N GLY A 428 2.23 14.89 -13.33
CA GLY A 428 3.53 14.28 -13.07
C GLY A 428 4.68 15.29 -12.99
N TYR A 429 5.89 14.93 -13.44
CA TYR A 429 7.11 15.76 -13.49
C TYR A 429 6.96 17.11 -14.21
N TYR A 430 5.79 17.32 -14.81
CA TYR A 430 5.39 18.53 -15.45
C TYR A 430 4.69 19.48 -14.50
N THR A 431 4.48 19.16 -13.22
CA THR A 431 3.67 20.00 -12.34
C THR A 431 4.11 20.04 -10.88
N GLN A 432 4.13 21.25 -10.32
CA GLN A 432 4.17 21.47 -8.87
C GLN A 432 2.82 22.08 -8.47
N ALA A 433 1.95 21.32 -7.82
CA ALA A 433 0.73 21.83 -7.18
C ALA A 433 1.09 22.35 -5.78
N GLU A 434 0.49 23.47 -5.37
CA GLU A 434 0.79 24.15 -4.09
C GLU A 434 2.28 24.49 -3.89
N VAL A 435 2.84 25.23 -4.85
CA VAL A 435 4.25 25.62 -4.77
C VAL A 435 4.45 26.69 -3.70
N HIS A 436 5.07 26.32 -2.58
CA HIS A 436 5.56 27.29 -1.61
C HIS A 436 6.73 28.07 -2.21
N THR A 437 6.57 29.38 -2.32
CA THR A 437 7.64 30.33 -2.64
C THR A 437 7.91 31.22 -1.43
N SER A 438 9.03 31.95 -1.41
CA SER A 438 9.32 32.92 -0.34
C SER A 438 8.28 34.05 -0.24
N LYS A 439 7.36 34.17 -1.21
CA LYS A 439 6.37 35.26 -1.33
C LYS A 439 4.91 34.80 -1.30
N GLY A 440 4.62 33.49 -1.25
CA GLY A 440 3.25 32.94 -1.24
C GLY A 440 3.15 31.51 -1.77
N ARG A 441 1.92 30.96 -1.84
CA ARG A 441 1.61 29.65 -2.42
C ARG A 441 1.05 29.83 -3.83
N ILE A 442 1.62 29.15 -4.82
CA ILE A 442 1.09 29.07 -6.19
C ILE A 442 0.15 27.87 -6.26
N ASP A 443 -1.05 28.04 -6.83
CA ASP A 443 -2.01 26.93 -6.92
C ASP A 443 -1.50 25.80 -7.83
N ALA A 444 -1.02 26.14 -9.04
CA ALA A 444 -0.38 25.17 -9.92
C ALA A 444 0.70 25.79 -10.79
N VAL A 445 1.80 25.07 -10.97
CA VAL A 445 2.75 25.32 -12.06
C VAL A 445 2.80 24.09 -12.94
N VAL A 446 2.73 24.27 -14.26
CA VAL A 446 2.96 23.23 -15.26
C VAL A 446 4.22 23.56 -16.07
N GLU A 447 5.29 22.78 -15.92
CA GLU A 447 6.50 22.86 -16.73
C GLU A 447 6.51 21.75 -17.78
N THR A 448 6.54 22.11 -19.06
CA THR A 448 6.70 21.20 -20.19
C THR A 448 8.12 21.22 -20.74
N ALA A 449 8.37 20.41 -21.78
CA ALA A 449 9.65 20.44 -22.48
C ALA A 449 9.92 21.86 -23.01
N ASP A 450 8.87 22.53 -23.48
CA ASP A 450 8.99 23.76 -24.26
C ASP A 450 8.42 25.01 -23.54
N HIS A 451 7.52 24.85 -22.57
CA HIS A 451 6.77 25.98 -21.96
C HIS A 451 6.62 25.83 -20.44
N ILE A 452 6.46 26.95 -19.73
CA ILE A 452 6.12 27.00 -18.30
C ILE A 452 4.79 27.74 -18.15
N PHE A 453 3.84 27.15 -17.43
CA PHE A 453 2.54 27.72 -17.13
C PHE A 453 2.41 27.93 -15.63
N ILE A 454 2.06 29.13 -15.19
CA ILE A 454 1.84 29.47 -13.79
C ILE A 454 0.37 29.84 -13.66
N LEU A 455 -0.40 29.00 -12.95
CA LEU A 455 -1.83 29.14 -12.82
C LEU A 455 -2.19 29.53 -11.38
N GLU A 456 -3.08 30.51 -11.27
CA GLU A 456 -3.72 30.93 -10.02
C GLU A 456 -5.23 30.91 -10.23
N PHE A 457 -5.95 30.30 -9.29
CA PHE A 457 -7.38 30.13 -9.34
C PHE A 457 -8.06 31.01 -8.28
N LYS A 458 -9.22 31.57 -8.63
CA LYS A 458 -10.08 32.26 -7.67
C LYS A 458 -11.50 31.75 -7.75
N VAL A 459 -12.03 31.31 -6.61
CA VAL A 459 -13.43 30.92 -6.46
C VAL A 459 -14.23 32.18 -6.11
N ASN A 460 -15.29 32.45 -6.87
CA ASN A 460 -16.14 33.64 -6.70
C ASN A 460 -15.40 34.99 -6.79
N ASP A 461 -14.32 35.06 -7.56
CA ASP A 461 -13.59 36.29 -7.88
C ASP A 461 -13.10 36.27 -9.34
N THR A 462 -12.47 37.36 -9.80
CA THR A 462 -12.11 37.59 -11.20
C THR A 462 -10.75 37.00 -11.59
N ALA A 463 -10.60 36.63 -12.88
CA ALA A 463 -9.34 36.17 -13.45
C ALA A 463 -8.26 37.26 -13.39
N ALA A 464 -8.66 38.54 -13.47
CA ALA A 464 -7.76 39.68 -13.33
C ALA A 464 -7.08 39.74 -11.97
N LYS A 465 -7.79 39.47 -10.87
CA LYS A 465 -7.18 39.41 -9.53
C LYS A 465 -6.24 38.23 -9.38
N ALA A 466 -6.59 37.07 -9.95
CA ALA A 466 -5.71 35.90 -9.98
C ALA A 466 -4.40 36.21 -10.72
N LEU A 467 -4.49 36.82 -11.91
CA LEU A 467 -3.32 37.22 -12.70
C LEU A 467 -2.48 38.29 -11.99
N ALA A 468 -3.13 39.28 -11.37
CA ALA A 468 -2.45 40.31 -10.58
C ALA A 468 -1.66 39.68 -9.43
N GLN A 469 -2.23 38.71 -8.71
CA GLN A 469 -1.53 38.01 -7.63
C GLN A 469 -0.24 37.32 -8.11
N ILE A 470 -0.27 36.65 -9.26
CA ILE A 470 0.92 36.01 -9.85
C ILE A 470 2.03 37.06 -10.06
N LYS A 471 1.66 38.24 -10.57
CA LYS A 471 2.61 39.34 -10.84
C LYS A 471 3.13 39.99 -9.59
N ASP A 472 2.24 40.35 -8.66
CA ASP A 472 2.57 41.03 -7.40
C ASP A 472 3.50 40.17 -6.54
N ARG A 473 3.28 38.85 -6.52
CA ARG A 473 4.12 37.89 -5.81
C ARG A 473 5.35 37.44 -6.60
N GLN A 474 5.44 37.81 -7.88
CA GLN A 474 6.54 37.47 -8.79
C GLN A 474 6.82 35.97 -8.84
N TYR A 475 5.78 35.15 -8.92
CA TYR A 475 5.88 33.69 -8.89
C TYR A 475 6.74 33.09 -10.02
N TYR A 476 6.88 33.82 -11.13
CA TYR A 476 7.72 33.46 -12.29
C TYR A 476 9.23 33.57 -12.04
N GLN A 477 9.66 34.27 -10.98
CA GLN A 477 11.07 34.67 -10.81
C GLN A 477 12.05 33.48 -10.79
N LYS A 478 11.64 32.33 -10.21
CA LYS A 478 12.49 31.12 -10.13
C LYS A 478 12.61 30.33 -11.44
N TYR A 479 11.88 30.74 -12.48
CA TYR A 479 11.80 30.06 -13.77
C TYR A 479 12.50 30.84 -14.91
N LEU A 480 12.91 32.09 -14.66
CA LEU A 480 13.50 32.97 -15.66
C LEU A 480 14.75 32.38 -16.32
N ASP A 481 15.59 31.69 -15.55
CA ASP A 481 16.87 31.13 -16.04
C ASP A 481 16.70 29.83 -16.85
N GLN A 482 15.47 29.35 -17.05
CA GLN A 482 15.21 28.09 -17.75
C GLN A 482 15.12 28.22 -19.28
N GLY A 483 15.08 29.45 -19.82
CA GLY A 483 15.06 29.70 -21.27
C GLY A 483 13.79 29.21 -21.99
N LYS A 484 12.70 28.98 -21.24
CA LYS A 484 11.38 28.58 -21.76
C LYS A 484 10.41 29.76 -21.69
N PRO A 485 9.50 29.95 -22.67
CA PRO A 485 8.38 30.88 -22.54
C PRO A 485 7.56 30.59 -21.27
N ILE A 486 7.22 31.66 -20.54
CA ILE A 486 6.47 31.59 -19.29
C ILE A 486 5.09 32.23 -19.50
N TYR A 487 4.03 31.47 -19.29
CA TYR A 487 2.64 31.91 -19.35
C TYR A 487 2.09 32.08 -17.94
N LEU A 488 1.63 33.30 -17.62
CA LEU A 488 0.92 33.62 -16.39
C LEU A 488 -0.58 33.53 -16.67
N ILE A 489 -1.29 32.69 -15.91
CA ILE A 489 -2.68 32.35 -16.16
C ILE A 489 -3.51 32.60 -14.91
N GLY A 490 -4.33 33.65 -14.95
CA GLY A 490 -5.33 33.91 -13.92
C GLY A 490 -6.66 33.27 -14.29
N VAL A 491 -7.30 32.54 -13.38
CA VAL A 491 -8.53 31.78 -13.67
C VAL A 491 -9.62 32.12 -12.65
N ALA A 492 -10.82 32.43 -13.13
CA ALA A 492 -12.01 32.59 -12.30
C ALA A 492 -12.90 31.35 -12.36
N CYS A 493 -13.33 30.90 -11.18
CA CYS A 493 -14.33 29.84 -11.02
C CYS A 493 -15.62 30.43 -10.47
N HIS A 494 -16.69 30.34 -11.26
CA HIS A 494 -18.05 30.70 -10.85
C HIS A 494 -19.03 29.58 -11.25
N GLN A 495 -20.00 29.28 -10.39
CA GLN A 495 -21.13 28.38 -10.71
C GLN A 495 -20.71 27.05 -11.41
N LYS A 496 -19.66 26.37 -10.90
CA LYS A 496 -19.16 25.06 -11.36
C LYS A 496 -18.33 25.06 -12.64
N ALA A 497 -17.91 26.22 -13.12
CA ALA A 497 -17.09 26.28 -14.30
C ALA A 497 -16.00 27.35 -14.20
N LEU A 498 -14.89 27.05 -14.87
CA LEU A 498 -13.83 27.98 -15.20
C LEU A 498 -14.36 28.85 -16.35
N ASN A 499 -15.01 29.95 -15.98
CA ASN A 499 -15.78 30.78 -16.92
C ASN A 499 -14.94 31.87 -17.58
N GLU A 500 -13.83 32.24 -16.95
CA GLU A 500 -12.94 33.29 -17.41
C GLU A 500 -11.50 32.87 -17.08
N TYR A 501 -10.61 33.02 -18.06
CA TYR A 501 -9.18 32.94 -17.83
C TYR A 501 -8.48 34.06 -18.61
N LEU A 502 -7.41 34.61 -18.02
CA LEU A 502 -6.55 35.59 -18.65
C LEU A 502 -5.14 35.02 -18.75
N VAL A 503 -4.50 35.24 -19.89
CA VAL A 503 -3.16 34.72 -20.18
C VAL A 503 -2.26 35.89 -20.51
N GLU A 504 -1.07 35.89 -19.91
CA GLU A 504 0.01 36.79 -20.26
C GLU A 504 1.29 36.01 -20.46
N GLU A 505 1.90 36.12 -21.64
CA GLU A 505 3.24 35.62 -21.88
C GLU A 505 4.25 36.63 -21.34
N LEU A 506 5.13 36.18 -20.44
CA LEU A 506 6.20 37.00 -19.92
C LEU A 506 7.22 37.21 -21.04
N ALA A 507 7.37 38.45 -21.51
CA ALA A 507 8.40 38.79 -22.48
C ALA A 507 9.80 38.45 -21.91
N ALA A 508 10.60 37.76 -22.72
CA ALA A 508 11.94 37.31 -22.38
C ALA A 508 12.91 38.45 -22.01
#